data_AF-A0A519NEI2-F1
#
_entry.id   AF-A0A519NEI2-F1
#
_cell.length_a   1.000
_cell.length_b   1.000
_cell.length_c   1.000
_cell.angle_alpha   90.00
_cell.angle_beta   90.00
_cell.angle_gamma   90.00
#
_symmetry.space_group_name_H-M   'P 1'
#
loop_
_entity.id
_entity.type
_entity.pdbx_description
1 polymer ?
#
loop_
_entity_poly.entity_id
_entity_poly.type
_entity_poly.pdbx_seq_one_letter_code
_entity_poly.pdbx_strand_id
1 'polypeptide(L)'
;MKNLFLLVLLCLNLGFSQNNDARISKSIEAKVMMMQTFVHKAEKGEESFWQTKGKVTYQIVNYTEQQNPKFKQLFIDQYQELLPIYNKMIASYDEKDTNQFVHVLIRQEEDYRKLLTPEQLAKYREKLDFFEKNDEKNRDAYNSLFFSDWLLAEYKRRF
;
A
#
# COMPACT_ATOMS: atom_id res chain seq x y z
N MET A 1 5.15 19.76 2.34
CA MET A 1 5.99 18.57 2.62
C MET A 1 6.42 18.48 4.08
N LYS A 2 6.99 19.53 4.71
CA LYS A 2 7.38 19.49 6.15
C LYS A 2 6.25 19.12 7.13
N ASN A 3 5.00 19.49 6.84
CA ASN A 3 3.88 19.27 7.76
C ASN A 3 3.27 17.86 7.72
N LEU A 4 3.40 17.14 6.60
CA LEU A 4 2.90 15.76 6.47
C LEU A 4 3.80 14.78 7.25
N PHE A 5 5.11 15.08 7.28
CA PHE A 5 6.12 14.36 8.05
C PHE A 5 5.86 14.43 9.56
N LEU A 6 5.35 15.57 10.05
CA LEU A 6 5.03 15.75 11.47
C LEU A 6 3.84 14.90 11.92
N LEU A 7 2.85 14.67 11.06
CA LEU A 7 1.68 13.85 11.42
C LEU A 7 2.00 12.36 11.52
N VAL A 8 2.78 11.83 10.57
CA VAL A 8 3.20 10.42 10.58
C VAL A 8 4.03 10.09 11.83
N LEU A 9 4.76 11.07 12.38
CA LEU A 9 5.53 10.93 13.60
C LEU A 9 4.65 10.98 14.88
N LEU A 10 3.49 11.64 14.85
CA LEU A 10 2.63 11.79 16.03
C LEU A 10 1.83 10.51 16.37
N CYS A 11 1.51 9.70 15.36
CA CYS A 11 0.81 8.41 15.52
C CYS A 11 1.65 7.29 16.18
N LEU A 12 2.94 7.52 16.44
CA LEU A 12 3.89 6.49 16.90
C LEU A 12 4.12 6.46 18.42
N ASN A 13 3.31 7.15 19.22
CA ASN A 13 3.48 7.18 20.68
C ASN A 13 3.03 5.89 21.39
N LEU A 14 3.66 4.74 21.12
CA LEU A 14 3.61 3.54 21.97
C LEU A 14 4.94 2.78 21.86
N GLY A 15 5.57 2.49 23.01
CA GLY A 15 6.96 2.04 23.11
C GLY A 15 7.33 0.73 22.40
N PHE A 16 7.89 0.84 21.20
CA PHE A 16 8.53 -0.25 20.45
C PHE A 16 9.95 0.14 20.02
N SER A 17 10.70 -0.84 19.49
CA SER A 17 12.06 -0.63 18.99
C SER A 17 12.09 0.48 17.93
N GLN A 18 12.89 1.52 18.15
CA GLN A 18 13.02 2.71 17.28
C GLN A 18 13.18 2.36 15.78
N ASN A 19 13.80 1.22 15.48
CA ASN A 19 14.00 0.75 14.10
C ASN A 19 12.69 0.31 13.41
N ASN A 20 11.74 -0.29 14.13
CA ASN A 20 10.47 -0.70 13.54
C ASN A 20 9.58 0.52 13.29
N ASP A 21 9.56 1.47 14.20
CA ASP A 21 8.75 2.68 14.07
C ASP A 21 9.19 3.50 12.86
N ALA A 22 10.51 3.69 12.68
CA ALA A 22 11.07 4.36 11.51
C ALA A 22 10.72 3.63 10.19
N ARG A 23 10.74 2.29 10.18
CA ARG A 23 10.35 1.50 8.99
C ARG A 23 8.86 1.67 8.65
N ILE A 24 7.99 1.69 9.66
CA ILE A 24 6.55 1.91 9.46
C ILE A 24 6.30 3.33 8.94
N SER A 25 6.88 4.37 9.56
CA SER A 25 6.76 5.75 9.05
C SER A 25 7.23 5.87 7.60
N LYS A 26 8.41 5.34 7.29
CA LYS A 26 8.95 5.33 5.92
C LYS A 26 8.01 4.64 4.94
N SER A 27 7.36 3.55 5.35
CA SER A 27 6.40 2.84 4.50
C SER A 27 5.09 3.60 4.30
N ILE A 28 4.58 4.31 5.32
CA ILE A 28 3.42 5.20 5.20
C ILE A 28 3.75 6.32 4.22
N GLU A 29 4.89 6.99 4.41
CA GLU A 29 5.39 8.03 3.50
C GLU A 29 5.51 7.52 2.06
N ALA A 30 6.07 6.33 1.87
CA ALA A 30 6.19 5.72 0.54
C ALA A 30 4.81 5.49 -0.11
N LYS A 31 3.82 4.99 0.63
CA LYS A 31 2.45 4.79 0.13
C LYS A 31 1.77 6.11 -0.22
N VAL A 32 1.96 7.14 0.61
CA VAL A 32 1.45 8.49 0.37
C VAL A 32 2.09 9.12 -0.88
N MET A 33 3.41 9.06 -1.01
CA MET A 33 4.14 9.56 -2.19
C MET A 33 3.74 8.81 -3.48
N MET A 34 3.53 7.49 -3.36
CA MET A 34 3.07 6.68 -4.48
C MET A 34 1.66 7.10 -4.91
N MET A 35 0.73 7.28 -3.97
CA MET A 35 -0.61 7.80 -4.27
C MET A 35 -0.53 9.19 -4.92
N GLN A 36 0.28 10.09 -4.36
CA GLN A 36 0.50 11.43 -4.92
C GLN A 36 0.98 11.39 -6.37
N THR A 37 1.87 10.45 -6.71
CA THR A 37 2.37 10.26 -8.08
C THR A 37 1.24 9.95 -9.07
N PHE A 38 0.23 9.19 -8.65
CA PHE A 38 -0.94 8.90 -9.48
C PHE A 38 -1.90 10.09 -9.54
N VAL A 39 -2.17 10.74 -8.41
CA VAL A 39 -3.05 11.92 -8.35
C VAL A 39 -2.54 13.06 -9.25
N HIS A 40 -1.23 13.30 -9.28
CA HIS A 40 -0.62 14.34 -10.13
C HIS A 40 -0.80 14.08 -11.64
N LYS A 41 -1.18 12.87 -12.05
CA LYS A 41 -1.50 12.55 -13.45
C LYS A 41 -2.95 12.89 -13.85
N ALA A 42 -3.72 13.48 -12.94
CA ALA A 42 -5.11 13.91 -13.17
C ALA A 42 -5.97 12.79 -13.78
N GLU A 43 -6.54 13.00 -14.97
CA GLU A 43 -7.41 12.04 -15.67
C GLU A 43 -6.72 10.68 -15.94
N LYS A 44 -5.39 10.64 -15.98
CA LYS A 44 -4.59 9.41 -16.18
C LYS A 44 -4.16 8.72 -14.89
N GLY A 45 -4.53 9.26 -13.73
CA GLY A 45 -4.14 8.76 -12.42
C GLY A 45 -4.67 7.35 -12.16
N GLU A 46 -5.97 7.15 -12.37
CA GLU A 46 -6.62 5.84 -12.22
C GLU A 46 -6.01 4.79 -13.16
N GLU A 47 -5.84 5.16 -14.44
CA GLU A 47 -5.25 4.28 -15.44
C GLU A 47 -3.83 3.84 -15.03
N SER A 48 -3.01 4.82 -14.63
CA SER A 48 -1.66 4.57 -14.17
C SER A 48 -1.62 3.70 -12.91
N PHE A 49 -2.55 3.90 -11.98
CA PHE A 49 -2.63 3.13 -10.73
C PHE A 49 -2.91 1.66 -11.03
N TRP A 50 -3.99 1.36 -11.76
CA TRP A 50 -4.36 -0.03 -12.01
C TRP A 50 -3.36 -0.74 -12.93
N GLN A 51 -2.78 -0.06 -13.92
CA GLN A 51 -1.74 -0.64 -14.77
C GLN A 51 -0.47 -0.96 -13.98
N THR A 52 -0.07 -0.08 -13.06
CA THR A 52 1.12 -0.30 -12.22
C THR A 52 0.91 -1.48 -11.29
N LYS A 53 -0.20 -1.50 -10.53
CA LYS A 53 -0.50 -2.63 -9.64
C LYS A 53 -0.73 -3.93 -10.41
N GLY A 54 -1.42 -3.87 -11.56
CA GLY A 54 -1.64 -5.00 -12.46
C GLY A 54 -0.34 -5.61 -12.95
N LYS A 55 0.58 -4.80 -13.48
CA LYS A 55 1.89 -5.26 -13.97
C LYS A 55 2.70 -5.94 -12.85
N VAL A 56 2.76 -5.32 -11.68
CA VAL A 56 3.51 -5.88 -10.54
C VAL A 56 2.88 -7.20 -10.08
N THR A 57 1.55 -7.24 -9.96
CA THR A 57 0.80 -8.45 -9.60
C THR A 57 1.08 -9.57 -10.59
N TYR A 58 1.00 -9.28 -11.89
CA TYR A 58 1.25 -10.26 -12.95
C TYR A 58 2.67 -10.84 -12.88
N GLN A 59 3.67 -9.99 -12.64
CA GLN A 59 5.06 -10.43 -12.52
C GLN A 59 5.32 -11.38 -11.33
N ILE A 60 4.50 -11.32 -10.28
CA ILE A 60 4.67 -12.18 -9.10
C ILE A 60 3.83 -13.45 -9.20
N VAL A 61 2.54 -13.30 -9.47
CA VAL A 61 1.58 -14.42 -9.36
C VAL A 61 1.15 -15.00 -10.70
N ASN A 62 1.58 -14.39 -11.81
CA ASN A 62 1.25 -14.78 -13.19
C ASN A 62 -0.25 -15.13 -13.33
N TYR A 63 -1.11 -14.17 -12.98
CA TYR A 63 -2.55 -14.39 -12.96
C TYR A 63 -3.11 -14.66 -14.37
N THR A 64 -4.21 -15.41 -14.42
CA THR A 64 -4.81 -15.85 -15.69
C THR A 64 -5.57 -14.74 -16.40
N GLU A 65 -5.86 -14.94 -17.69
CA GLU A 65 -6.73 -14.02 -18.46
C GLU A 65 -8.12 -13.87 -17.82
N GLN A 66 -8.64 -14.91 -17.17
CA GLN A 66 -9.91 -14.88 -16.44
C GLN A 66 -9.83 -14.02 -15.15
N GLN A 67 -8.67 -13.98 -14.50
CA GLN A 67 -8.44 -13.14 -13.32
C GLN A 67 -8.15 -11.69 -13.69
N ASN A 68 -7.58 -11.42 -14.87
CA ASN A 68 -7.21 -10.09 -15.34
C ASN A 68 -8.34 -9.03 -15.20
N PRO A 69 -9.57 -9.24 -15.68
CA PRO A 69 -10.65 -8.26 -15.52
C PRO A 69 -11.01 -8.03 -14.04
N LYS A 70 -10.90 -9.06 -13.19
CA LYS A 70 -11.19 -8.94 -11.75
C LYS A 70 -10.13 -8.09 -11.04
N PHE A 71 -8.85 -8.30 -11.32
CA PHE A 71 -7.78 -7.48 -10.76
C PHE A 71 -7.82 -6.04 -11.28
N LYS A 72 -8.09 -5.86 -12.58
CA LYS A 72 -8.27 -4.52 -13.15
C LYS A 72 -9.38 -3.76 -12.42
N GLN A 73 -10.57 -4.37 -12.29
CA GLN A 73 -11.69 -3.73 -11.60
C GLN A 73 -11.35 -3.45 -10.13
N LEU A 74 -10.78 -4.42 -9.42
CA LEU A 74 -10.34 -4.24 -8.04
C LEU A 74 -9.42 -3.02 -7.90
N PHE A 75 -8.40 -2.88 -8.73
CA PHE A 75 -7.45 -1.77 -8.61
C PHE A 75 -8.04 -0.42 -9.03
N ILE A 76 -9.00 -0.40 -9.96
CA ILE A 76 -9.79 0.80 -10.27
C ILE A 76 -10.61 1.21 -9.04
N ASP A 77 -11.37 0.29 -8.46
CA ASP A 77 -12.21 0.54 -7.28
C ASP A 77 -11.36 1.02 -6.10
N GLN A 78 -10.18 0.41 -5.90
CA GLN A 78 -9.23 0.81 -4.88
C GLN A 78 -8.78 2.27 -5.05
N TYR A 79 -8.48 2.69 -6.28
CA TYR A 79 -8.07 4.06 -6.57
C TYR A 79 -9.21 5.06 -6.33
N GLN A 80 -10.40 4.75 -6.84
CA GLN A 80 -11.59 5.60 -6.71
C GLN A 80 -11.98 5.82 -5.25
N GLU A 81 -11.84 4.79 -4.41
CA GLU A 81 -12.07 4.91 -2.97
C GLU A 81 -10.93 5.66 -2.25
N LEU A 82 -9.66 5.37 -2.56
CA LEU A 82 -8.52 6.01 -1.91
C LEU A 82 -8.42 7.50 -2.23
N LEU A 83 -8.77 7.92 -3.45
CA LEU A 83 -8.60 9.29 -3.91
C LEU A 83 -9.28 10.34 -3.01
N PRO A 84 -10.58 10.27 -2.69
CA PRO A 84 -11.23 11.25 -1.81
C PRO A 84 -10.65 11.20 -0.38
N ILE A 85 -10.26 10.02 0.12
CA ILE A 85 -9.70 9.84 1.46
C ILE A 85 -8.30 10.47 1.54
N TYR A 86 -7.46 10.21 0.55
CA TYR A 86 -6.15 10.83 0.40
C TYR A 86 -6.27 12.37 0.31
N ASN A 87 -7.17 12.88 -0.54
CA ASN A 87 -7.37 14.32 -0.71
C ASN A 87 -7.81 14.99 0.60
N LYS A 88 -8.70 14.34 1.35
CA LYS A 88 -9.12 14.81 2.67
C LYS A 88 -7.95 14.84 3.65
N MET A 89 -7.20 13.73 3.76
CA MET A 89 -6.05 13.58 4.65
C MET A 89 -4.99 14.68 4.42
N ILE A 90 -4.63 14.96 3.17
CA ILE A 90 -3.61 15.99 2.87
C ILE A 90 -4.10 17.43 3.05
N ALA A 91 -5.42 17.63 3.15
CA ALA A 91 -6.03 18.95 3.38
C ALA A 91 -6.25 19.22 4.87
N SER A 92 -6.69 18.20 5.64
CA SER A 92 -7.07 18.36 7.04
C SER A 92 -5.88 18.33 8.00
N TYR A 93 -4.83 17.56 7.69
CA TYR A 93 -3.76 17.26 8.63
C TYR A 93 -4.30 16.71 9.97
N ASP A 94 -5.42 15.98 9.93
CA ASP A 94 -6.00 15.30 11.09
C ASP A 94 -5.51 13.84 11.14
N GLU A 95 -5.08 13.42 12.32
CA GLU A 95 -4.68 12.04 12.60
C GLU A 95 -5.79 11.04 12.22
N LYS A 96 -7.06 11.39 12.45
CA LYS A 96 -8.20 10.53 12.10
C LYS A 96 -8.27 10.22 10.61
N ASP A 97 -7.96 11.21 9.77
CA ASP A 97 -7.98 11.04 8.31
C ASP A 97 -6.78 10.22 7.83
N THR A 98 -5.64 10.33 8.51
CA THR A 98 -4.47 9.46 8.26
C THR A 98 -4.78 8.02 8.67
N ASN A 99 -5.42 7.80 9.82
CA ASN A 99 -5.84 6.47 10.27
C ASN A 99 -6.87 5.87 9.31
N GLN A 100 -7.84 6.66 8.84
CA GLN A 100 -8.80 6.21 7.83
C GLN A 100 -8.10 5.79 6.54
N PHE A 101 -7.14 6.57 6.04
CA PHE A 101 -6.34 6.20 4.87
C PHE A 101 -5.60 4.87 5.08
N VAL A 102 -4.96 4.70 6.24
CA VAL A 102 -4.24 3.46 6.59
C VAL A 102 -5.17 2.25 6.69
N HIS A 103 -6.33 2.38 7.35
CA HIS A 103 -7.32 1.29 7.45
C HIS A 103 -7.83 0.84 6.09
N VAL A 104 -8.08 1.78 5.17
CA VAL A 104 -8.49 1.44 3.80
C VAL A 104 -7.39 0.70 3.07
N LEU A 105 -6.12 1.11 3.20
CA LEU A 105 -5.00 0.38 2.61
C LEU A 105 -4.88 -1.07 3.13
N ILE A 106 -5.07 -1.28 4.45
CA ILE A 106 -5.07 -2.61 5.07
C ILE A 106 -6.21 -3.46 4.47
N ARG A 107 -7.44 -2.94 4.47
CA ARG A 107 -8.61 -3.65 3.93
C ARG A 107 -8.41 -4.02 2.46
N GLN A 108 -7.95 -3.08 1.65
CA GLN A 108 -7.74 -3.27 0.22
C GLN A 108 -6.67 -4.33 -0.08
N GLU A 109 -5.63 -4.41 0.74
CA GLU A 109 -4.64 -5.49 0.66
C GLU A 109 -5.27 -6.85 0.98
N GLU A 110 -6.09 -6.94 2.03
CA GLU A 110 -6.79 -8.18 2.38
C GLU A 110 -7.77 -8.61 1.28
N ASP A 111 -8.50 -7.68 0.69
CA ASP A 111 -9.43 -7.95 -0.42
C ASP A 111 -8.69 -8.42 -1.68
N TYR A 112 -7.52 -7.82 -1.97
CA TYR A 112 -6.64 -8.31 -3.03
C TYR A 112 -6.18 -9.75 -2.78
N ARG A 113 -5.70 -10.05 -1.56
CA ARG A 113 -5.20 -11.39 -1.21
C ARG A 113 -6.28 -12.47 -1.30
N LYS A 114 -7.56 -12.14 -1.05
CA LYS A 114 -8.70 -13.07 -1.20
C LYS A 114 -8.96 -13.49 -2.65
N LEU A 115 -8.50 -12.72 -3.64
CA LEU A 115 -8.64 -13.06 -5.06
C LEU A 115 -7.55 -14.00 -5.59
N LEU A 116 -6.50 -14.21 -4.81
CA LEU A 116 -5.40 -15.12 -5.15
C LEU A 116 -5.81 -16.56 -4.83
N THR A 117 -5.43 -17.50 -5.70
CA THR A 117 -5.46 -18.92 -5.34
C THR A 117 -4.46 -19.19 -4.21
N PRO A 118 -4.58 -20.30 -3.45
CA PRO A 118 -3.62 -20.65 -2.41
C PRO A 118 -2.16 -20.67 -2.93
N GLU A 119 -1.94 -21.19 -4.14
CA GLU A 119 -0.62 -21.23 -4.78
C GLU A 119 -0.10 -19.82 -5.12
N GLN A 120 -0.96 -18.96 -5.66
CA GLN A 120 -0.61 -17.57 -5.96
C GLN A 120 -0.31 -16.77 -4.69
N LEU A 121 -1.09 -16.97 -3.63
CA LEU A 121 -0.85 -16.34 -2.34
C LEU A 121 0.49 -16.79 -1.73
N ALA A 122 0.85 -18.07 -1.86
CA ALA A 122 2.14 -18.57 -1.43
C ALA A 122 3.30 -17.90 -2.21
N LYS A 123 3.22 -17.87 -3.55
CA LYS A 123 4.20 -17.17 -4.41
C LYS A 123 4.33 -15.70 -4.07
N TYR A 124 3.19 -15.04 -3.84
CA TYR A 124 3.14 -13.64 -3.44
C TYR A 124 3.88 -13.38 -2.13
N ARG A 125 3.58 -14.18 -1.10
CA ARG A 125 4.22 -14.07 0.22
C ARG A 125 5.72 -14.38 0.16
N GLU A 126 6.11 -15.45 -0.52
CA GLU A 126 7.50 -15.84 -0.69
C GLU A 126 8.31 -14.72 -1.37
N LYS A 127 7.77 -14.12 -2.44
CA LYS A 127 8.46 -13.06 -3.16
C LYS A 127 8.67 -11.82 -2.31
N LEU A 128 7.67 -11.43 -1.51
CA LEU A 128 7.78 -10.28 -0.62
C LEU A 128 8.70 -10.56 0.57
N ASP A 129 8.65 -11.75 1.15
CA ASP A 129 9.58 -12.18 2.20
C ASP A 129 11.03 -12.20 1.69
N PHE A 130 11.25 -12.64 0.44
CA PHE A 130 12.54 -12.54 -0.21
C PHE A 130 13.03 -11.08 -0.29
N PHE A 131 12.18 -10.14 -0.72
CA PHE A 131 12.57 -8.73 -0.77
C PHE A 131 12.87 -8.16 0.61
N GLU A 132 12.05 -8.48 1.63
CA GLU A 132 12.27 -8.04 3.02
C GLU A 132 13.66 -8.43 3.54
N LYS A 133 14.14 -9.62 3.17
CA LYS A 133 15.40 -10.19 3.68
C LYS A 133 16.62 -9.85 2.81
N ASN A 134 16.44 -9.75 1.49
CA ASN A 134 17.56 -9.80 0.54
C ASN A 134 17.65 -8.59 -0.40
N ASP A 135 16.63 -7.74 -0.49
CA ASP A 135 16.59 -6.67 -1.49
C ASP A 135 15.82 -5.44 -0.99
N GLU A 136 16.52 -4.57 -0.28
CA GLU A 136 15.94 -3.34 0.29
C GLU A 136 15.32 -2.43 -0.77
N LYS A 137 15.92 -2.33 -1.96
CA LYS A 137 15.41 -1.47 -3.03
C LYS A 137 14.06 -1.96 -3.52
N ASN A 138 13.96 -3.26 -3.83
CA ASN A 138 12.69 -3.83 -4.23
C ASN A 138 11.71 -3.85 -3.05
N ARG A 139 12.13 -4.17 -1.83
CA ARG A 139 11.27 -4.08 -0.64
C ARG A 139 10.55 -2.73 -0.55
N ASP A 140 11.29 -1.63 -0.62
CA ASP A 140 10.72 -0.28 -0.50
C ASP A 140 9.78 0.05 -1.67
N ALA A 141 10.17 -0.31 -2.89
CA ALA A 141 9.34 -0.11 -4.08
C ALA A 141 8.02 -0.90 -4.00
N TYR A 142 8.05 -2.17 -3.59
CA TYR A 142 6.86 -3.00 -3.46
C TYR A 142 5.99 -2.56 -2.28
N ASN A 143 6.59 -2.25 -1.13
CA ASN A 143 5.85 -1.79 0.05
C ASN A 143 5.18 -0.42 -0.16
N SER A 144 5.58 0.36 -1.16
CA SER A 144 4.85 1.57 -1.57
C SER A 144 3.48 1.29 -2.22
N LEU A 145 3.25 0.08 -2.73
CA LEU A 145 2.02 -0.33 -3.43
C LEU A 145 1.24 -1.44 -2.73
N PHE A 146 1.93 -2.29 -1.98
CA PHE A 146 1.45 -3.54 -1.39
C PHE A 146 1.95 -3.72 0.03
N PHE A 147 1.66 -4.87 0.67
CA PHE A 147 2.21 -5.21 1.98
C PHE A 147 2.86 -6.59 1.98
N SER A 148 4.05 -6.70 2.56
CA SER A 148 4.56 -7.98 3.06
C SER A 148 3.72 -8.47 4.26
N ASP A 149 3.83 -9.75 4.62
CA ASP A 149 3.12 -10.29 5.79
C ASP A 149 3.53 -9.57 7.08
N TRP A 150 4.83 -9.30 7.25
CA TRP A 150 5.34 -8.52 8.38
C TRP A 150 4.76 -7.10 8.40
N LEU A 151 4.78 -6.40 7.26
CA LEU A 151 4.30 -5.02 7.20
C LEU A 151 2.79 -4.94 7.48
N LEU A 152 2.01 -5.85 6.90
CA LEU A 152 0.56 -5.91 7.14
C LEU A 152 0.25 -6.17 8.61
N ALA A 153 0.97 -7.09 9.25
CA ALA A 153 0.80 -7.40 10.67
C ALA A 153 1.14 -6.20 11.55
N GLU A 154 2.23 -5.48 11.27
CA GLU A 154 2.61 -4.28 12.02
C GLU A 154 1.58 -3.15 11.86
N TYR A 155 1.04 -2.96 10.65
CA TYR A 155 0.00 -1.98 10.41
C TYR A 155 -1.27 -2.29 11.22
N LYS A 156 -1.77 -3.54 11.13
CA LYS A 156 -2.96 -3.99 11.88
C LYS A 156 -2.80 -3.95 13.40
N ARG A 157 -1.55 -3.99 13.89
CA ARG A 157 -1.25 -3.91 15.32
C ARG A 157 -1.28 -2.46 15.83
N ARG A 158 -0.98 -1.49 14.95
CA ARG A 158 -0.78 -0.08 15.31
C ARG A 158 -2.00 0.79 15.04
N PHE A 159 -2.80 0.42 14.03
CA PHE A 159 -3.99 1.14 13.57
C PHE A 159 -5.19 0.23 13.68
#